data_AF-A0A1M5J3C0-F1
#
_entry.id   AF-A0A1M5J3C0-F1
#
_cell.length_a   1.000
_cell.length_b   1.000
_cell.length_c   1.000
_cell.angle_alpha   90.00
_cell.angle_beta   90.00
_cell.angle_gamma   90.00
#
_symmetry.space_group_name_H-M   'P 1'
#
loop_
_entity.id
_entity.type
_entity.pdbx_description
1 polymer ?
#
loop_
_entity_poly.entity_id
_entity_poly.type
_entity_poly.pdbx_seq_one_letter_code
_entity_poly.pdbx_strand_id
1 'polypeptide(L)'
;MNEAEIYIEWKPLLMCFVAITIATLIIISIVIPVKMAIKRGRSSFGWFIFCLFFSPFLAIIIIALLGETDEKRRERIIEEEKLRNKYRDPAPTNSQNNLEKWFQENPGKNLNDYYNKR
;
A
#
# COMPACT_ATOMS: atom_id res chain seq x y z
N MET A 1 -57.02 7.90 29.51
CA MET A 1 -55.94 7.01 29.04
C MET A 1 -56.01 7.02 27.52
N ASN A 2 -55.25 7.90 26.89
CA ASN A 2 -55.20 7.99 25.42
C ASN A 2 -54.02 7.15 24.95
N GLU A 3 -54.21 5.83 24.97
CA GLU A 3 -53.36 4.92 24.23
C GLU A 3 -53.95 4.79 22.84
N ALA A 4 -53.61 5.74 21.96
CA ALA A 4 -53.91 5.64 20.55
C ALA A 4 -52.60 5.86 19.79
N GLU A 5 -51.85 4.76 19.78
CA GLU A 5 -51.06 4.29 18.64
C GLU A 5 -50.11 5.32 18.04
N ILE A 6 -48.87 5.25 18.51
CA ILE A 6 -47.73 5.62 17.68
C ILE A 6 -47.83 4.74 16.43
N TYR A 7 -48.47 5.25 15.38
CA TYR A 7 -48.44 4.66 14.04
C TYR A 7 -47.00 4.77 13.56
N ILE A 8 -46.17 3.82 13.98
CA ILE A 8 -44.85 3.61 13.40
C ILE A 8 -45.15 3.14 11.98
N GLU A 9 -45.16 4.07 11.03
CA GLU A 9 -45.17 3.69 9.63
C GLU A 9 -43.85 2.95 9.38
N TRP A 10 -43.90 1.62 9.28
CA TRP A 10 -42.72 0.80 9.01
C TRP A 10 -42.14 1.04 7.61
N LYS A 11 -42.92 1.67 6.72
CA LYS A 11 -42.57 1.99 5.34
C LYS A 11 -41.33 2.90 5.22
N PRO A 12 -41.23 4.06 5.90
CA PRO A 12 -40.01 4.87 5.91
C PRO A 12 -38.79 4.13 6.48
N LEU A 13 -38.96 3.31 7.52
CA LEU A 13 -37.86 2.50 8.05
C LEU A 13 -37.33 1.51 7.00
N LEU A 14 -38.24 0.83 6.29
CA LEU A 14 -37.90 -0.08 5.20
C LEU A 14 -37.26 0.68 4.02
N MET A 15 -37.76 1.85 3.66
CA MET A 15 -37.20 2.70 2.61
C MET A 15 -35.78 3.18 2.97
N CYS A 16 -35.55 3.61 4.21
CA CYS A 16 -34.21 3.97 4.70
C CYS A 16 -33.26 2.77 4.66
N PHE A 17 -33.71 1.58 5.08
CA PHE A 17 -32.90 0.37 5.02
C PHE A 17 -32.50 0.02 3.57
N VAL A 18 -33.46 0.06 2.64
CA VAL A 18 -33.20 -0.14 1.21
C VAL A 18 -32.25 0.93 0.66
N ALA A 19 -32.44 2.20 1.01
CA ALA A 19 -31.55 3.28 0.58
C ALA A 19 -30.11 3.08 1.10
N ILE A 20 -29.94 2.68 2.37
CA ILE A 20 -28.63 2.40 2.96
C ILE A 20 -27.97 1.20 2.26
N THR A 21 -28.71 0.12 2.01
CA THR A 21 -28.17 -1.05 1.30
C THR A 21 -27.74 -0.72 -0.13
N ILE A 22 -28.50 0.10 -0.85
CA ILE A 22 -28.12 0.56 -2.18
C ILE A 22 -26.86 1.44 -2.10
N ALA A 23 -26.83 2.39 -1.16
CA ALA A 23 -25.68 3.28 -0.98
C ALA A 23 -24.40 2.49 -0.65
N THR A 24 -24.48 1.48 0.21
CA THR A 24 -23.31 0.64 0.54
C THR A 24 -22.83 -0.15 -0.67
N LEU A 25 -23.74 -0.72 -1.48
CA LEU A 25 -23.37 -1.41 -2.71
C LEU A 25 -22.68 -0.50 -3.72
N ILE A 26 -23.15 0.74 -3.89
CA ILE A 26 -22.51 1.75 -4.75
C ILE A 26 -21.10 2.07 -4.25
N ILE A 27 -20.94 2.33 -2.95
CA ILE A 27 -19.63 2.64 -2.36
C ILE A 27 -18.67 1.47 -2.57
N ILE A 28 -19.09 0.23 -2.30
CA ILE A 28 -18.26 -0.96 -2.51
C ILE A 28 -17.84 -1.07 -3.98
N SER A 29 -18.78 -0.82 -4.90
CA SER A 29 -18.53 -0.88 -6.35
C SER A 29 -17.47 0.14 -6.80
N ILE A 30 -17.36 1.30 -6.16
CA ILE A 30 -16.32 2.32 -6.44
C ILE A 30 -14.99 1.97 -5.77
N VAL A 31 -15.01 1.42 -4.55
CA VAL A 31 -13.80 1.10 -3.79
C VAL A 31 -12.97 0.00 -4.48
N ILE A 32 -13.62 -0.98 -5.13
CA ILE A 32 -12.95 -2.07 -5.83
C ILE A 32 -12.00 -1.57 -6.94
N PRO A 33 -12.47 -0.83 -7.97
CA PRO A 33 -11.59 -0.30 -9.02
C PRO A 33 -10.54 0.66 -8.48
N VAL A 34 -10.87 1.50 -7.49
CA VAL A 34 -9.88 2.41 -6.88
C VAL A 34 -8.74 1.62 -6.22
N LYS A 35 -9.05 0.57 -5.46
CA LYS A 35 -8.02 -0.31 -4.88
C LYS A 35 -7.20 -1.04 -5.95
N MET A 36 -7.85 -1.49 -7.01
CA MET A 36 -7.20 -2.16 -8.12
C MET A 36 -6.22 -1.23 -8.85
N ALA A 37 -6.59 0.02 -9.04
CA ALA A 37 -5.75 1.06 -9.60
C ALA A 37 -4.52 1.34 -8.72
N ILE A 38 -4.69 1.48 -7.40
CA ILE A 38 -3.59 1.72 -6.46
C ILE A 38 -2.57 0.57 -6.50
N LYS A 39 -3.06 -0.68 -6.48
CA LYS A 39 -2.17 -1.86 -6.56
C LYS A 39 -1.32 -1.86 -7.82
N ARG A 40 -1.86 -1.33 -8.93
CA ARG A 40 -1.18 -1.21 -10.22
C ARG A 40 -0.36 0.06 -10.38
N GLY A 41 -0.16 0.84 -9.31
CA GLY A 41 0.65 2.06 -9.32
C GLY A 41 -0.01 3.27 -9.99
N ARG A 42 -1.35 3.32 -10.03
CA ARG A 42 -2.12 4.42 -10.61
C ARG A 42 -2.75 5.29 -9.52
N SER A 43 -3.04 6.55 -9.84
CA SER A 43 -3.61 7.53 -8.90
C SER A 43 -5.02 7.16 -8.42
N SER A 44 -5.21 6.99 -7.11
CA SER A 44 -6.52 6.68 -6.51
C SER A 44 -7.59 7.72 -6.85
N PHE A 45 -7.22 9.00 -6.78
CA PHE A 45 -8.15 10.13 -6.97
C PHE A 45 -8.72 10.20 -8.40
N GLY A 46 -7.86 10.03 -9.41
CA GLY A 46 -8.29 10.02 -10.81
C GLY A 46 -9.28 8.89 -11.11
N TRP A 47 -9.05 7.70 -10.55
CA TRP A 47 -9.94 6.55 -10.72
C TRP A 47 -11.23 6.68 -9.92
N PHE A 48 -11.21 7.34 -8.77
CA PHE A 48 -12.42 7.68 -8.01
C PHE A 48 -13.33 8.62 -8.80
N ILE A 49 -12.76 9.71 -9.34
CA ILE A 49 -13.49 10.64 -10.21
C ILE A 49 -14.01 9.90 -11.44
N PHE A 50 -13.20 9.05 -12.05
CA PHE A 50 -13.62 8.25 -13.20
C PHE A 50 -14.84 7.38 -12.86
N CYS A 51 -14.89 6.72 -11.70
CA CYS A 51 -16.04 5.91 -11.29
C CYS A 51 -17.29 6.73 -10.91
N LEU A 52 -17.14 8.04 -10.68
CA LEU A 52 -18.25 8.94 -10.39
C LEU A 52 -18.94 9.39 -11.68
N PHE A 53 -18.16 9.67 -12.73
CA PHE A 53 -18.67 10.05 -14.06
C PHE A 53 -19.00 8.86 -14.95
N PHE A 54 -18.21 7.79 -14.84
CA PHE A 54 -18.34 6.56 -15.61
C PHE A 54 -18.64 5.39 -14.68
N SER A 55 -19.23 4.32 -15.21
CA SER A 55 -19.56 3.13 -14.43
C SER A 55 -18.30 2.50 -13.80
N PRO A 56 -18.33 2.06 -12.52
CA PRO A 56 -17.22 1.36 -11.87
C PRO A 56 -16.83 0.06 -12.60
N PHE A 57 -17.78 -0.60 -13.27
CA PHE A 57 -17.49 -1.78 -14.09
C PHE A 57 -16.58 -1.44 -15.28
N LEU A 58 -16.80 -0.28 -15.90
CA LEU A 58 -15.97 0.21 -17.00
C LEU A 58 -14.55 0.50 -16.50
N ALA A 59 -14.43 1.08 -15.29
CA ALA A 59 -13.15 1.31 -14.64
C ALA A 59 -12.36 0.01 -14.42
N ILE A 60 -13.01 -1.05 -13.94
CA ILE A 60 -12.38 -2.37 -13.76
C ILE A 60 -11.82 -2.90 -15.08
N ILE A 61 -12.60 -2.83 -16.17
CA ILE A 61 -12.17 -3.30 -17.50
C ILE A 61 -10.95 -2.51 -17.97
N ILE A 62 -10.98 -1.18 -17.88
CA ILE A 62 -9.86 -0.34 -18.33
C ILE A 62 -8.62 -0.62 -17.48
N ILE A 63 -8.74 -0.70 -16.15
CA ILE A 63 -7.62 -1.02 -15.27
C ILE A 63 -7.04 -2.40 -15.57
N ALA A 64 -7.90 -3.38 -15.90
CA ALA A 64 -7.46 -4.71 -16.29
C ALA A 64 -6.62 -4.67 -17.58
N LEU A 65 -7.08 -3.92 -18.59
CA LEU A 65 -6.40 -3.76 -19.88
C LEU A 65 -5.10 -2.94 -19.78
N LEU A 66 -5.05 -1.90 -18.95
CA LEU A 66 -3.88 -1.04 -18.78
C LEU A 66 -2.69 -1.72 -18.10
N GLY A 67 -2.87 -2.94 -17.57
CA GLY A 67 -1.80 -3.67 -16.92
C GLY A 67 -1.27 -2.97 -15.67
N GLU A 68 -0.02 -3.24 -15.34
CA GLU A 68 0.71 -2.63 -14.22
C GLU A 68 1.63 -1.52 -14.74
N THR A 69 1.82 -0.44 -13.98
CA THR A 69 2.71 0.66 -14.40
C THR A 69 4.19 0.26 -14.38
N ASP A 70 4.98 0.90 -15.22
CA ASP A 70 6.43 0.74 -15.24
C ASP A 70 7.09 1.16 -13.92
N GLU A 71 6.55 2.17 -13.22
CA GLU A 71 6.99 2.55 -11.86
C GLU A 71 6.92 1.34 -10.90
N LYS A 72 5.76 0.67 -10.86
CA LYS A 72 5.53 -0.47 -9.97
C LYS A 72 6.40 -1.66 -10.35
N ARG A 73 6.63 -1.85 -11.65
CA ARG A 73 7.57 -2.86 -12.15
C ARG A 73 9.00 -2.57 -11.71
N ARG A 74 9.45 -1.30 -11.80
CA ARG A 74 10.79 -0.88 -11.36
C ARG A 74 10.98 -1.00 -9.85
N GLU A 75 9.97 -0.64 -9.05
CA GLU A 75 10.00 -0.81 -7.59
C GLU A 75 10.29 -2.26 -7.20
N ARG A 76 9.60 -3.24 -7.82
CA ARG A 76 9.86 -4.65 -7.57
C ARG A 76 11.28 -5.07 -7.94
N ILE A 77 11.78 -4.63 -9.09
CA ILE A 77 13.15 -4.96 -9.53
C ILE A 77 14.18 -4.41 -8.54
N ILE A 78 14.02 -3.16 -8.09
CA ILE A 78 14.92 -2.53 -7.11
C ILE A 78 14.84 -3.25 -5.76
N GLU A 79 13.66 -3.65 -5.33
CA GLU A 79 13.48 -4.39 -4.08
C GLU A 79 14.14 -5.78 -4.15
N GLU A 80 13.96 -6.50 -5.26
CA GLU A 80 14.63 -7.77 -5.53
C GLU A 80 16.15 -7.60 -5.59
N GLU A 81 16.66 -6.55 -6.23
CA GLU A 81 18.10 -6.24 -6.28
C GLU A 81 18.66 -5.89 -4.90
N LYS A 82 17.95 -5.08 -4.10
CA LYS A 82 18.33 -4.79 -2.70
C LYS A 82 18.40 -6.07 -1.89
N LEU A 83 17.42 -6.96 -2.06
CA LEU A 83 17.39 -8.24 -1.35
C LEU A 83 18.56 -9.12 -1.77
N ARG A 84 18.83 -9.25 -3.08
CA ARG A 84 19.98 -9.99 -3.60
C ARG A 84 21.30 -9.41 -3.07
N ASN A 85 21.43 -8.09 -3.03
CA ASN A 85 22.64 -7.45 -2.52
C ASN A 85 22.84 -7.71 -1.02
N LYS A 86 21.77 -7.68 -0.23
CA LYS A 86 21.78 -7.99 1.21
C LYS A 86 22.36 -9.37 1.52
N TYR A 87 22.13 -10.37 0.66
CA TYR A 87 22.64 -11.73 0.84
C TYR A 87 23.95 -12.00 0.09
N ARG A 88 24.31 -11.17 -0.90
CA ARG A 88 25.55 -11.30 -1.69
C ARG A 88 26.76 -10.70 -0.98
N ASP A 89 26.59 -9.64 -0.20
CA ASP A 89 27.63 -9.06 0.67
C ASP A 89 27.44 -9.53 2.13
N PRO A 90 28.12 -10.60 2.58
CA PRO A 90 28.15 -10.97 4.00
C PRO A 90 29.04 -10.05 4.85
N ALA A 91 29.77 -9.09 4.25
CA ALA A 91 30.55 -8.13 5.00
C ALA A 91 29.66 -6.95 5.41
N PRO A 92 29.34 -6.78 6.71
CA PRO A 92 28.60 -5.60 7.12
C PRO A 92 29.47 -4.38 6.82
N THR A 93 28.99 -3.50 5.96
CA THR A 93 29.56 -2.16 5.70
C THR A 93 29.86 -1.42 7.01
N ASN A 94 29.09 -1.68 8.06
CA ASN A 94 29.34 -1.17 9.40
C ASN A 94 30.67 -1.70 10.01
N SER A 95 31.07 -2.95 9.75
CA SER A 95 32.36 -3.47 10.25
C SER A 95 33.55 -2.82 9.56
N GLN A 96 33.48 -2.59 8.24
CA GLN A 96 34.55 -1.87 7.54
C GLN A 96 34.66 -0.43 8.04
N ASN A 97 33.52 0.27 8.19
CA ASN A 97 33.50 1.64 8.73
C ASN A 97 34.04 1.71 10.16
N ASN A 98 33.73 0.75 11.02
CA ASN A 98 34.22 0.71 12.40
C ASN A 98 35.71 0.31 12.50
N LEU A 99 36.17 -0.53 11.58
CA LEU A 99 37.58 -0.90 11.49
C LEU A 99 38.43 0.29 11.05
N GLU A 100 38.00 1.01 10.01
CA GLU A 100 38.70 2.17 9.47
C GLU A 100 38.77 3.31 10.50
N LYS A 101 37.66 3.62 11.18
CA LYS A 101 37.65 4.58 12.30
C LYS A 101 38.63 4.19 13.40
N TRP A 102 38.68 2.92 13.76
CA TRP A 102 39.59 2.46 14.81
C TRP A 102 41.07 2.58 14.42
N PHE A 103 41.42 2.31 13.16
CA PHE A 103 42.80 2.52 12.67
C PHE A 103 43.21 3.99 12.63
N GLN A 104 42.27 4.90 12.32
CA GLN A 104 42.51 6.34 12.40
C GLN A 104 42.79 6.78 13.85
N GLU A 105 42.06 6.21 14.82
CA GLU A 105 42.26 6.47 16.25
C GLU A 105 43.50 5.78 16.83
N ASN A 106 44.00 4.72 16.19
CA ASN A 106 45.11 3.89 16.69
C ASN A 106 46.19 3.69 15.60
N PRO A 107 46.95 4.74 15.24
CA PRO A 107 48.00 4.63 14.25
C PRO A 107 49.09 3.66 14.71
N GLY A 108 49.50 2.75 13.82
CA GLY A 108 50.56 1.75 14.08
C GLY A 108 50.08 0.42 14.65
N LYS A 109 48.79 0.27 14.94
CA LYS A 109 48.18 -1.03 15.26
C LYS A 109 47.82 -1.79 13.98
N ASN A 110 47.72 -3.11 14.07
CA ASN A 110 47.38 -3.97 12.93
C ASN A 110 46.00 -4.64 13.11
N LEU A 111 45.58 -5.41 12.09
CA LEU A 111 44.26 -6.05 12.08
C LEU A 111 44.07 -7.04 13.24
N ASN A 112 45.13 -7.73 13.66
CA ASN A 112 45.10 -8.70 14.75
C ASN A 112 44.79 -8.03 16.09
N ASP A 113 45.34 -6.82 16.31
CA ASP A 113 45.08 -6.03 17.52
C ASP A 113 43.60 -5.63 17.65
N TYR A 114 42.91 -5.36 16.54
CA TYR A 114 41.49 -5.00 16.54
C TYR A 114 40.60 -6.14 17.05
N TYR A 115 40.85 -7.37 16.60
CA TYR A 115 40.08 -8.55 16.99
C TYR A 115 40.42 -9.06 18.39
N ASN A 116 41.66 -8.84 18.85
CA ASN A 116 42.11 -9.20 20.19
C ASN A 116 41.71 -8.19 21.28
N LYS A 117 40.97 -7.11 20.95
CA LYS A 117 40.56 -6.10 21.93
C LYS A 117 39.40 -6.52 22.85
N ARG A 118 38.78 -7.69 22.60
CA ARG A 118 37.56 -8.15 23.27
C ARG A 118 37.81 -8.69 24.67
#